data_AF-A0A957PK47-F1
#
_entry.id   AF-A0A957PK47-F1
#
_cell.length_a   1.000
_cell.length_b   1.000
_cell.length_c   1.000
_cell.angle_alpha   90.00
_cell.angle_beta   90.00
_cell.angle_gamma   90.00
#
_symmetry.space_group_name_H-M   'P 1'
#
loop_
_entity.id
_entity.type
_entity.pdbx_description
1 polymer ?
#
loop_
_entity_poly.entity_id
_entity_poly.type
_entity_poly.pdbx_seq_one_letter_code
_entity_poly.pdbx_strand_id
1 'polypeptide(L)' 'VNAPAIVLSHCHPSGEPYPSREDVRTTELAIGAGKLLGIDLLDHIVVGDNAWISMREEGLAF' A
#
# COMPACT_ATOMS: atom_id res chain seq x y z
N VAL A 1 -21.58 -8.91 7.19
CA VAL A 1 -20.98 -7.61 6.80
C VAL A 1 -19.78 -7.95 5.93
N ASN A 2 -19.63 -7.34 4.75
CA ASN A 2 -18.54 -7.65 3.80
C ASN A 2 -17.59 -6.44 3.71
N ALA A 3 -16.32 -6.68 3.38
CA ALA A 3 -15.35 -5.62 3.10
C ALA A 3 -15.24 -5.44 1.57
N PRO A 4 -15.77 -4.35 0.97
CA PRO A 4 -15.70 -4.13 -0.47
C PRO A 4 -14.31 -3.67 -0.93
N ALA A 5 -13.46 -3.24 0.00
CA ALA A 5 -12.15 -2.67 -0.26
C ALA A 5 -11.25 -2.78 0.98
N ILE A 6 -9.94 -2.65 0.77
CA ILE A 6 -8.91 -2.61 1.81
C ILE A 6 -7.93 -1.45 1.58
N VAL A 7 -7.23 -1.07 2.65
CA VAL A 7 -6.01 -0.25 2.61
C VAL A 7 -4.91 -1.09 3.23
N LEU A 8 -3.74 -1.11 2.60
CA LEU A 8 -2.55 -1.71 3.19
C LEU A 8 -1.73 -0.65 3.91
N SER A 9 -1.06 -1.06 4.98
CA SER A 9 -0.10 -0.19 5.65
C SER A 9 0.98 -1.00 6.33
N HIS A 10 2.19 -0.47 6.34
CA HIS A 10 3.28 -1.00 7.13
C HIS A 10 4.19 0.12 7.62
N CYS A 11 5.01 -0.16 8.63
CA CYS A 11 5.95 0.81 9.17
C CYS A 11 7.38 0.47 8.73
N HIS A 12 8.14 1.49 8.34
CA HIS A 12 9.58 1.38 8.13
C HIS A 12 10.32 1.62 9.45
N PRO A 13 11.00 0.60 10.02
CA PRO A 13 11.74 0.77 11.27
C PRO A 13 12.90 1.79 11.19
N SER A 14 13.31 2.16 9.97
CA SER A 14 14.31 3.21 9.72
C SER A 14 13.78 4.62 9.95
N GLY A 15 12.46 4.80 10.06
CA GLY A 15 11.81 6.10 10.15
C GLY A 15 11.61 6.81 8.80
N GLU A 16 12.21 6.32 7.72
CA GLU A 16 12.07 6.90 6.37
C GLU A 16 10.84 6.31 5.65
N PRO A 17 9.79 7.09 5.34
CA PRO A 17 8.56 6.56 4.75
C PRO A 17 8.66 6.29 3.24
N TYR A 18 9.75 6.65 2.56
CA TYR A 18 9.85 6.39 1.12
C TYR A 18 9.86 4.88 0.81
N PRO A 19 8.95 4.37 -0.04
CA PRO A 19 8.80 2.95 -0.29
C PRO A 19 10.01 2.35 -1.01
N SER A 20 10.33 1.10 -0.64
CA SER A 20 11.29 0.26 -1.34
C SER A 20 10.71 -0.32 -2.63
N ARG A 21 11.56 -0.99 -3.43
CA ARG A 21 11.10 -1.73 -4.62
C ARG A 21 10.21 -2.92 -4.23
N GLU A 22 10.48 -3.51 -3.07
CA GLU A 22 9.70 -4.61 -2.50
C GLU A 22 8.30 -4.15 -2.09
N ASP A 23 8.15 -2.92 -1.61
CA ASP A 23 6.84 -2.35 -1.29
C ASP A 23 6.01 -2.14 -2.55
N VAL A 24 6.61 -1.59 -3.61
CA VAL A 24 5.98 -1.44 -4.94
C VAL A 24 5.50 -2.80 -5.46
N ARG A 25 6.39 -3.80 -5.45
CA ARG A 25 6.04 -5.15 -5.91
C ARG A 25 4.93 -5.78 -5.08
N THR A 26 4.93 -5.57 -3.77
CA THR A 26 3.89 -6.08 -2.86
C THR A 26 2.55 -5.41 -3.16
N THR A 27 2.54 -4.10 -3.41
CA THR A 27 1.35 -3.35 -3.82
C THR A 27 0.78 -3.89 -5.14
N GLU A 28 1.62 -4.10 -6.17
CA GLU A 28 1.19 -4.67 -7.45
C GLU A 28 0.52 -6.04 -7.28
N LEU A 29 1.13 -6.93 -6.48
CA LEU A 29 0.56 -8.25 -6.17
C LEU A 29 -0.76 -8.14 -5.40
N ALA A 30 -0.85 -7.22 -4.44
CA ALA A 30 -2.07 -6.99 -3.68
C ALA A 30 -3.21 -6.43 -4.54
N ILE A 31 -2.92 -5.50 -5.46
CA ILE A 31 -3.89 -5.01 -6.46
C ILE A 31 -4.38 -6.18 -7.32
N GLY A 32 -3.47 -7.03 -7.80
CA GLY A 32 -3.81 -8.21 -8.59
C GLY A 32 -4.70 -9.20 -7.84
N ALA A 33 -4.35 -9.51 -6.59
CA ALA A 33 -5.16 -10.38 -5.73
C ALA A 33 -6.54 -9.77 -5.41
N GLY A 34 -6.59 -8.47 -5.12
CA GLY A 34 -7.82 -7.75 -4.87
C GLY A 34 -8.81 -7.83 -6.03
N LYS A 35 -8.33 -7.63 -7.27
CA LYS A 35 -9.13 -7.79 -8.49
C LYS A 35 -9.72 -9.19 -8.64
N LEU A 36 -8.96 -10.23 -8.30
CA LEU A 36 -9.45 -11.62 -8.36
C LEU A 36 -10.52 -11.90 -7.30
N LEU A 37 -10.43 -11.24 -6.14
CA LEU A 37 -11.34 -11.43 -5.01
C LEU A 37 -12.55 -10.48 -5.05
N GLY A 38 -12.57 -9.50 -5.95
CA GLY A 38 -13.57 -8.44 -5.95
C GLY A 38 -13.45 -7.50 -4.74
N ILE A 39 -12.23 -7.29 -4.25
CA ILE A 39 -11.89 -6.42 -3.12
C ILE A 39 -10.84 -5.42 -3.58
N ASP A 40 -11.22 -4.15 -3.71
CA ASP A 40 -10.29 -3.14 -4.23
C ASP A 40 -9.23 -2.75 -3.18
N LEU A 41 -7.98 -2.62 -3.62
CA LEU A 41 -6.95 -1.95 -2.81
C LEU A 41 -7.06 -0.44 -3.06
N LEU A 42 -7.47 0.30 -2.04
CA LEU A 42 -7.67 1.75 -2.15
C LEU A 42 -6.38 2.54 -2.00
N ASP A 43 -5.42 2.05 -1.22
CA ASP A 43 -4.11 2.66 -1.01
C ASP A 43 -3.13 1.70 -0.33
N HIS A 44 -1.84 2.01 -0.36
CA HIS A 44 -0.81 1.44 0.49
C HIS A 44 -0.05 2.57 1.20
N ILE A 45 -0.19 2.65 2.52
CA ILE A 45 0.44 3.68 3.35
C ILE A 45 1.74 3.17 3.97
N VAL A 46 2.85 3.83 3.67
CA VAL A 46 4.13 3.56 4.33
C VAL A 46 4.32 4.57 5.45
N VAL A 47 4.48 4.08 6.68
CA VAL A 47 4.60 4.92 7.88
C VAL A 47 6.05 4.97 8.35
N GLY A 48 6.58 6.17 8.51
CA GLY A 48 7.89 6.46 9.08
C GLY A 48 7.79 7.24 10.40
N ASP A 49 8.87 7.91 10.78
CA ASP A 49 8.95 8.70 12.01
C ASP A 49 8.23 10.05 11.82
N ASN A 50 7.06 10.21 12.45
CA ASN A 50 6.21 11.40 12.34
C ASN A 50 5.83 11.77 10.89
N ALA A 51 5.92 10.82 9.96
CA ALA A 51 5.64 11.02 8.54
C ALA A 51 5.01 9.75 7.94
N TRP A 52 4.31 9.91 6.82
CA TRP A 52 3.79 8.80 6.03
C TRP A 52 3.77 9.18 4.55
N ILE A 53 3.75 8.17 3.69
CA ILE A 53 3.55 8.31 2.25
C ILE A 53 2.35 7.45 1.84
N SER A 54 1.45 8.04 1.05
CA SER A 54 0.46 7.30 0.28
C SER A 54 1.11 6.88 -1.04
N MET A 55 1.24 5.57 -1.27
CA MET A 55 1.76 5.08 -2.55
C MET A 55 0.82 5.44 -3.71
N ARG A 56 -0.48 5.59 -3.45
CA ARG A 56 -1.43 6.02 -4.47
C ARG A 56 -1.28 7.49 -4.84
N GLU A 57 -1.09 8.38 -3.88
CA GLU A 57 -0.86 9.81 -4.15
C GLU A 57 0.45 10.05 -4.90
N GLU A 58 1.49 9.27 -4.60
CA GLU A 58 2.79 9.31 -5.28
C GLU A 58 2.80 8.61 -6.66
N GLY A 59 1.72 7.92 -7.05
CA GLY A 59 1.66 7.17 -8.32
C GLY A 59 2.62 5.98 -8.37
N LEU A 60 2.83 5.32 -7.23
CA LEU A 60 3.71 4.16 -7.09
C LEU A 60 2.88 2.88 -7.06
N ALA A 61 3.04 2.02 -8.08
CA ALA A 61 2.27 0.79 -8.33
C ALA A 61 0.78 0.97 -8.70
N PHE A 62 0.17 2.13 -8.41
CA PHE A 62 -1.20 2.50 -8.78
C PHE A 62 -1.26 3.21 -10.14
#